data_AF-A0A927U4D0-F1
#
_entry.id   AF-A0A927U4D0-F1
#
_cell.length_a   1.000
_cell.length_b   1.000
_cell.length_c   1.000
_cell.angle_alpha   90.00
_cell.angle_beta   90.00
_cell.angle_gamma   90.00
#
_symmetry.space_group_name_H-M   'P 1'
#
loop_
_entity.id
_entity.type
_entity.pdbx_description
1 polymer ?
#
loop_
_entity_poly.entity_id
_entity_poly.type
_entity_poly.pdbx_seq_one_letter_code
_entity_poly.pdbx_strand_id
1 'polypeptide(L)' 'MLLTEYDEELHINNEKDISYNKGLEQGLEQGRNEQLLESIKNLMTNLGLSAEDAMKSLGIEQANFDKYLKMM' A
#
# COMPACT_ATOMS: atom_id res chain seq x y z
N MET A 1 -45.64 -1.18 -10.50
CA MET A 1 -44.18 -1.02 -10.34
C MET A 1 -43.97 -0.52 -8.92
N LEU A 2 -43.43 -1.35 -8.03
CA LEU A 2 -43.06 -0.92 -6.68
C LEU A 2 -41.75 -0.14 -6.82
N LEU A 3 -41.82 1.19 -6.72
CA LEU A 3 -40.64 2.01 -6.44
C LEU A 3 -40.30 1.70 -4.99
N THR A 4 -39.25 0.92 -4.74
CA THR A 4 -38.72 0.77 -3.38
C THR A 4 -38.27 2.15 -2.91
N GLU A 5 -38.75 2.57 -1.74
CA GLU A 5 -38.34 3.84 -1.14
C GLU A 5 -36.83 3.75 -0.87
N TYR A 6 -36.07 4.66 -1.48
CA TYR A 6 -34.63 4.71 -1.34
C TYR A 6 -34.28 5.27 0.04
N ASP A 7 -33.59 4.49 0.85
CA ASP A 7 -33.12 4.92 2.17
C ASP A 7 -31.79 5.69 2.00
N GLU A 8 -31.90 7.01 1.92
CA GLU A 8 -30.76 7.92 1.77
C GLU A 8 -29.76 7.81 2.93
N GLU A 9 -30.23 7.61 4.17
CA GLU A 9 -29.36 7.48 5.34
C GLU A 9 -28.55 6.20 5.29
N LEU A 10 -29.18 5.07 4.95
CA LEU A 10 -28.49 3.79 4.77
C LEU A 10 -27.42 3.88 3.68
N HIS A 11 -27.73 4.54 2.56
CA HIS A 11 -26.77 4.69 1.47
C HIS A 11 -25.56 5.55 1.90
N ILE A 12 -25.80 6.71 2.51
CA ILE A 12 -24.72 7.61 2.97
C ILE A 12 -23.83 6.91 3.99
N ASN A 13 -24.41 6.14 4.92
CA ASN A 13 -23.64 5.40 5.91
C ASN A 13 -22.77 4.31 5.25
N ASN A 14 -23.33 3.56 4.30
CA ASN A 14 -22.58 2.57 3.54
C ASN A 14 -21.44 3.19 2.73
N GLU A 15 -21.69 4.32 2.05
CA GLU A 15 -20.66 5.02 1.29
C GLU A 15 -19.52 5.55 2.18
N LYS A 16 -19.86 6.09 3.36
CA LYS A 16 -18.87 6.54 4.35
C LYS A 16 -18.00 5.38 4.83
N ASP A 17 -18.60 4.24 5.16
CA ASP A 17 -17.86 3.06 5.61
C ASP A 17 -16.95 2.52 4.51
N ILE A 18 -17.43 2.46 3.26
CA ILE A 18 -16.60 2.04 2.13
C ILE A 18 -15.44 3.03 1.92
N SER A 19 -15.71 4.33 1.97
CA SER A 19 -14.69 5.37 1.79
C SER A 19 -13.64 5.33 2.90
N TYR A 20 -14.07 5.20 4.15
CA TYR A 20 -13.18 5.11 5.31
C TYR A 20 -12.27 3.88 5.21
N ASN A 21 -12.85 2.70 4.95
CA ASN A 21 -12.09 1.46 4.86
C ASN A 21 -11.08 1.51 3.71
N LYS A 22 -11.47 2.02 2.54
CA LYS A 22 -10.56 2.21 1.41
C LYS A 22 -9.43 3.17 1.74
N GLY A 23 -9.72 4.29 2.40
CA GLY A 23 -8.70 5.26 2.81
C GLY A 23 -7.71 4.66 3.81
N LEU A 24 -8.21 3.89 4.77
CA LEU A 24 -7.37 3.21 5.76
C LEU A 24 -6.46 2.16 5.10
N GLU A 25 -7.01 1.33 4.21
CA GLU A 25 -6.24 0.32 3.47
C GLU A 25 -5.14 0.96 2.62
N GLN A 26 -5.47 2.02 1.87
CA GLN A 26 -4.50 2.77 1.07
C GLN A 26 -3.39 3.39 1.93
N GLY A 27 -3.74 3.99 3.06
CA GLY A 27 -2.77 4.58 3.98
C GLY A 27 -1.82 3.55 4.59
N LEU A 28 -2.36 2.39 4.98
CA LEU A 28 -1.55 1.28 5.48
C LEU A 28 -0.62 0.72 4.40
N GLU A 29 -1.09 0.58 3.16
CA GLU A 29 -0.25 0.12 2.06
C GLU A 29 0.87 1.13 1.75
N GLN A 30 0.56 2.42 1.69
CA GLN A 30 1.53 3.49 1.47
C GLN A 30 2.61 3.49 2.55
N GLY A 31 2.23 3.48 3.84
CA GLY A 31 3.19 3.48 4.94
C GLY A 31 4.10 2.24 4.94
N ARG A 32 3.56 1.06 4.62
CA ARG A 32 4.38 -0.17 4.47
C ARG A 32 5.36 -0.06 3.32
N ASN A 33 4.95 0.49 2.18
CA ASN A 33 5.82 0.67 1.03
C ASN A 33 6.94 1.69 1.32
N GLU A 34 6.63 2.80 1.97
CA GLU A 34 7.60 3.82 2.38
C GLU A 34 8.65 3.24 3.35
N GLN A 35 8.21 2.52 4.39
CA GLN A 35 9.11 1.88 5.35
C GLN A 35 10.04 0.85 4.68
N LEU A 36 9.51 0.05 3.75
CA LEU A 36 10.33 -0.90 2.99
C LEU A 36 11.35 -0.16 2.11
N LEU A 37 10.96 0.93 1.45
CA LEU A 37 11.85 1.74 0.64
C LEU A 37 13.01 2.32 1.46
N GLU A 38 12.72 2.87 2.63
CA GLU A 38 13.76 3.34 3.56
C GLU A 38 14.67 2.20 4.01
N SER A 39 14.12 1.03 4.30
CA SER A 39 14.89 -0.15 4.69
C SER A 39 15.83 -0.60 3.56
N ILE A 40 15.37 -0.63 2.31
CA ILE A 40 16.21 -0.94 1.14
C ILE A 40 17.34 0.09 1.04
N LYS A 41 17.02 1.39 1.08
CA LYS A 41 18.01 2.47 0.99
C LYS A 41 19.05 2.36 2.11
N ASN A 42 18.63 2.06 3.34
CA ASN A 42 19.53 1.86 4.48
C ASN A 42 20.46 0.66 4.28
N LEU A 43 19.97 -0.46 3.75
CA LEU A 43 20.81 -1.62 3.44
C LEU A 43 21.82 -1.31 2.33
N MET A 44 21.41 -0.56 1.30
CA MET A 44 22.31 -0.12 0.23
C MET A 44 23.41 0.81 0.76
N THR A 45 23.06 1.80 1.58
CA THR A 45 24.01 2.78 2.10
C THR A 45 24.93 2.21 3.18
N ASN A 46 24.39 1.46 4.13
CA ASN A 46 25.15 1.02 5.31
C ASN A 46 25.93 -0.26 5.06
N LEU A 47 25.42 -1.15 4.20
CA LEU A 47 26.04 -2.46 3.92
C LEU A 47 26.60 -2.55 2.49
N GLY A 48 26.44 -1.52 1.66
CA GLY A 48 26.94 -1.51 0.29
C GLY A 48 26.23 -2.50 -0.63
N LEU A 49 25.03 -2.97 -0.26
CA LEU A 49 24.26 -3.92 -1.05
C LEU A 49 23.72 -3.27 -2.33
N SER A 50 23.58 -4.06 -3.39
CA SER A 50 22.78 -3.66 -4.54
C SER A 50 21.30 -3.53 -4.14
N ALA A 51 20.52 -2.76 -4.89
CA ALA A 51 19.08 -2.63 -4.62
C ALA A 51 18.39 -4.01 -4.62
N GLU A 52 18.74 -4.89 -5.56
CA GLU A 52 18.21 -6.25 -5.63
C GLU A 52 18.60 -7.11 -4.42
N ASP A 53 19.84 -7.03 -3.98
CA ASP A 53 20.30 -7.84 -2.84
C ASP A 53 19.76 -7.31 -1.51
N ALA A 54 19.57 -5.99 -1.39
CA ALA A 54 18.82 -5.39 -0.29
C ALA A 54 17.36 -5.88 -0.26
N MET A 55 16.68 -5.89 -1.41
CA MET A 55 15.31 -6.39 -1.53
C MET A 55 15.20 -7.88 -1.20
N LYS A 56 16.13 -8.71 -1.71
CA LYS A 56 16.22 -10.14 -1.35
C LYS A 56 16.43 -10.32 0.16
N SER A 57 17.30 -9.52 0.76
CA SER A 57 17.59 -9.58 2.21
C SER A 57 16.37 -9.22 3.07
N LEU A 58 15.50 -8.36 2.57
CA LEU A 58 14.21 -8.01 3.21
C LEU A 58 13.09 -9.02 2.89
N GLY A 59 13.37 -10.07 2.12
CA GLY A 59 12.38 -11.07 1.73
C GLY A 59 11.35 -10.57 0.71
N ILE A 60 11.66 -9.50 -0.03
CA ILE A 60 10.80 -9.00 -1.10
C ILE A 60 10.84 -9.99 -2.27
N GLU A 61 9.67 -10.36 -2.78
CA GLU A 61 9.58 -11.22 -3.96
C GLU A 61 10.07 -10.49 -5.21
N GLN A 62 10.76 -11.19 -6.11
CA GLN A 62 11.31 -10.59 -7.35
C GLN A 62 10.24 -9.91 -8.21
N ALA A 63 9.00 -10.42 -8.20
CA ALA A 63 7.86 -9.82 -8.91
C ALA A 63 7.57 -8.37 -8.46
N ASN A 64 8.01 -7.99 -7.25
CA ASN A 64 7.84 -6.65 -6.70
C ASN A 64 9.09 -5.77 -6.83
N PHE A 65 10.21 -6.25 -7.39
CA PHE A 65 11.43 -5.45 -7.49
C PHE A 65 11.21 -4.20 -8.34
N ASP A 66 10.57 -4.35 -9.50
CA ASP A 66 10.26 -3.23 -10.38
C ASP A 66 9.41 -2.15 -9.70
N LYS A 67 8.51 -2.54 -8.78
CA LYS A 67 7.70 -1.60 -8.00
C LYS A 67 8.61 -0.72 -7.15
N TYR A 68 9.49 -1.33 -6.34
CA TYR A 68 10.35 -0.58 -5.44
C TYR A 68 11.48 0.16 -6.18
N LEU A 69 12.02 -0.39 -7.27
CA LEU A 69 13.01 0.32 -8.10
C LEU A 69 12.46 1.59 -8.73
N LYS A 70 11.19 1.59 -9.16
CA LYS A 70 10.52 2.81 -9.67
C LYS A 70 10.24 3.85 -8.60
N MET A 71 10.16 3.44 -7.34
CA MET A 71 9.91 4.33 -6.20
C MET A 71 11.21 4.87 -5.58
N MET A 72 12.38 4.31 -5.91
CA MET A 72 13.68 4.72 -5.36
C MET A 72 14.18 6.02 -5.97
#